data_AF-A0A4R6VSX8-F1
#
_entry.id   AF-A0A4R6VSX8-F1
#
_cell.length_a   1.000
_cell.length_b   1.000
_cell.length_c   1.000
_cell.angle_alpha   90.00
_cell.angle_beta   90.00
_cell.angle_gamma   90.00
#
_symmetry.space_group_name_H-M   'P 1'
#
loop_
_entity.id
_entity.type
_entity.pdbx_description
1 polymer ?
#
loop_
_entity_poly.entity_id
_entity_poly.type
_entity_poly.pdbx_seq_one_letter_code
_entity_poly.pdbx_strand_id
1 'polypeptide(L)'
;MTRLLASLAAVLAALFLASGTGRATVAQRGPEDAESARAVAELTGPDRTAVAIPASFAAGDRPVVVGGKLLDPRGSCSSPVDLPASFDDACRAHDLGYDLLRHAAAQGGPLGPWARRAIDEQLARDLSAACETGPARCHVLAGVADLVVAVNSWRQGWSVPVVEHGPFVRGEP
;
A
#
# COMPACT_ATOMS: atom_id res chain seq x y z
N MET A 1 -3.55 15.89 -27.57
CA MET A 1 -2.40 15.47 -26.73
C MET A 1 -1.95 16.55 -25.75
N THR A 2 -1.72 17.79 -26.17
CA THR A 2 -1.28 18.91 -25.30
C THR A 2 -2.22 19.21 -24.13
N ARG A 3 -3.54 19.09 -24.32
CA ARG A 3 -4.53 19.31 -23.25
C ARG A 3 -4.53 18.19 -22.19
N LEU A 4 -4.38 16.92 -22.61
CA LEU A 4 -4.27 15.76 -21.71
C LEU A 4 -3.00 15.81 -20.86
N LEU A 5 -1.88 16.21 -21.46
CA LEU A 5 -0.60 16.39 -20.76
C LEU A 5 -0.66 17.54 -19.74
N ALA A 6 -1.34 18.65 -20.09
CA ALA A 6 -1.55 19.77 -19.18
C ALA A 6 -2.47 19.41 -18.00
N SER A 7 -3.51 18.59 -18.22
CA SER A 7 -4.39 18.10 -17.16
C SER A 7 -3.68 17.15 -16.20
N LEU A 8 -2.85 16.24 -16.72
CA LEU A 8 -2.04 15.33 -15.89
C LEU A 8 -1.01 16.10 -15.05
N ALA A 9 -0.33 17.08 -15.65
CA ALA A 9 0.61 17.96 -14.94
C ALA A 9 -0.08 18.80 -13.86
N ALA A 10 -1.31 19.27 -14.08
CA ALA A 10 -2.08 20.03 -13.10
C ALA A 10 -2.53 19.17 -11.90
N VAL A 11 -2.92 17.91 -12.13
CA VAL A 11 -3.24 16.96 -11.05
C VAL A 11 -2.00 16.64 -10.23
N LEU A 12 -0.86 16.36 -10.88
CA LEU A 12 0.42 16.13 -10.19
C LEU A 12 0.86 17.36 -9.39
N ALA A 13 0.72 18.57 -9.94
CA ALA A 13 1.06 19.82 -9.25
C ALA A 13 0.13 20.11 -8.06
N ALA A 14 -1.17 19.80 -8.17
CA ALA A 14 -2.12 19.92 -7.06
C ALA A 14 -1.79 18.95 -5.91
N LEU A 15 -1.36 17.73 -6.23
CA LEU A 15 -0.85 16.75 -5.24
C LEU A 15 0.43 17.26 -4.55
N PHE A 16 1.32 17.94 -5.29
CA PHE A 16 2.52 18.57 -4.72
C PHE A 16 2.21 19.75 -3.79
N LEU A 17 1.23 20.60 -4.12
CA LEU A 17 0.94 21.85 -3.38
C LEU A 17 0.08 21.65 -2.13
N ALA A 18 -0.69 20.56 -2.03
CA ALA A 18 -1.45 20.22 -0.82
C ALA A 18 -0.61 19.53 0.28
N SER A 19 0.68 19.29 0.03
CA SER A 19 1.58 18.51 0.88
C SER A 19 2.18 19.34 2.02
N GLY A 20 1.44 19.44 3.12
CA GLY A 20 1.94 19.99 4.38
C GLY A 20 3.27 19.36 4.82
N THR A 21 4.10 20.19 5.44
CA THR A 21 5.41 19.83 6.01
C THR A 21 5.24 18.82 7.15
N GLY A 22 5.56 17.56 6.89
CA GLY A 22 5.50 16.49 7.89
C GLY A 22 6.65 15.50 7.78
N ARG A 23 7.90 15.97 7.75
CA ARG A 23 9.06 15.09 7.98
C ARG A 23 9.19 14.78 9.47
N ALA A 24 8.34 13.91 9.99
CA ALA A 24 8.67 13.17 11.20
C ALA A 24 9.41 11.90 10.78
N THR A 25 10.70 12.02 10.42
CA THR A 25 11.59 10.88 10.56
C THR A 25 11.70 10.60 12.05
N VAL A 26 10.81 9.76 12.58
CA VAL A 26 11.10 9.10 13.85
C VAL A 26 12.33 8.26 13.55
N ALA A 27 13.51 8.75 13.94
CA ALA A 27 14.69 7.92 13.98
C ALA A 27 14.31 6.70 14.84
N GLN A 28 14.28 5.52 14.22
CA GLN A 28 13.96 4.26 14.90
C GLN A 28 14.85 4.14 16.13
N ARG A 29 14.26 4.21 17.32
CA ARG A 29 14.94 3.95 18.59
C ARG A 29 14.34 2.68 19.17
N GLY A 30 14.92 1.54 18.82
CA GLY A 30 14.50 0.22 19.30
C GLY A 30 14.63 -0.87 18.24
N PRO A 31 14.59 -2.15 18.63
CA PRO A 31 14.49 -3.26 17.69
C PRO A 31 13.15 -3.23 16.95
N GLU A 32 13.15 -3.71 15.70
CA GLU A 32 11.92 -3.93 14.93
C GLU A 32 11.10 -5.08 15.54
N ASP A 33 9.77 -5.04 15.38
CA ASP A 33 8.90 -6.16 15.73
C ASP A 33 9.20 -7.37 14.81
N ALA A 34 9.84 -8.40 15.37
CA ALA A 34 10.36 -9.51 14.59
C ALA A 34 9.25 -10.35 13.90
N GLU A 35 8.08 -10.49 14.53
CA GLU A 35 6.96 -11.23 13.96
C GLU A 35 6.37 -10.49 12.75
N SER A 36 6.14 -9.18 12.86
CA SER A 36 5.65 -8.36 11.76
C SER A 36 6.67 -8.23 10.64
N ALA A 37 7.97 -8.10 10.97
CA ALA A 37 9.05 -8.09 9.98
C ALA A 37 9.05 -9.38 9.15
N ARG A 38 8.92 -10.53 9.81
CA ARG A 38 8.81 -11.83 9.14
C ARG A 38 7.56 -11.91 8.27
N ALA A 39 6.41 -11.50 8.78
CA ALA A 39 5.16 -11.53 8.04
C ALA A 39 5.24 -10.67 6.76
N VAL A 40 5.83 -9.47 6.83
CA VAL A 40 6.06 -8.61 5.65
C VAL A 40 7.03 -9.27 4.66
N ALA A 41 8.12 -9.86 5.13
CA ALA A 41 9.07 -10.55 4.27
C ALA A 41 8.42 -11.74 3.53
N GLU A 42 7.58 -12.51 4.20
CA GLU A 42 6.82 -13.62 3.59
C GLU A 42 5.72 -13.09 2.64
N LEU A 43 5.00 -12.02 2.99
CA LEU A 43 3.95 -11.43 2.16
C LEU A 43 4.48 -10.83 0.85
N THR A 44 5.73 -10.36 0.85
CA THR A 44 6.40 -9.71 -0.29
C THR A 44 7.41 -10.64 -0.99
N GLY A 45 7.55 -11.87 -0.48
CA GLY A 45 8.44 -12.89 -0.99
C GLY A 45 7.88 -13.65 -2.20
N PRO A 46 8.67 -14.57 -2.78
CA PRO A 46 8.27 -15.35 -3.94
C PRO A 46 7.17 -16.38 -3.63
N ASP A 47 7.16 -16.94 -2.41
CA ASP A 47 6.10 -17.82 -1.92
C ASP A 47 5.31 -17.12 -0.83
N ARG A 48 4.02 -16.89 -1.12
CA ARG A 48 3.09 -16.14 -0.27
C ARG A 48 1.95 -17.01 0.25
N THR A 49 2.05 -18.32 0.05
CA THR A 49 0.96 -19.25 0.35
C THR A 49 0.85 -19.60 1.85
N ALA A 50 1.91 -19.36 2.62
CA ALA A 50 2.01 -19.70 4.03
C ALA A 50 2.65 -18.57 4.86
N VAL A 51 2.07 -17.37 4.81
CA VAL A 51 2.52 -16.24 5.64
C VAL A 51 2.10 -16.44 7.10
N ALA A 52 3.07 -16.38 8.01
CA ALA A 52 2.85 -16.44 9.45
C ALA A 52 2.43 -15.07 9.99
N ILE A 53 1.12 -14.88 10.17
CA ILE A 53 0.57 -13.65 10.75
C ILE A 53 0.80 -13.63 12.28
N PRO A 54 1.31 -12.52 12.86
CA PRO A 54 1.48 -12.39 14.30
C PRO A 54 0.18 -12.67 15.05
N ALA A 55 0.23 -13.43 16.15
CA ALA A 55 -0.98 -13.79 16.89
C ALA A 55 -1.69 -12.54 17.47
N SER A 56 -0.90 -11.54 17.87
CA SER A 56 -1.37 -10.24 18.35
C SER A 56 -2.09 -9.43 17.25
N PHE A 57 -1.69 -9.59 15.99
CA PHE A 57 -2.38 -8.98 14.85
C PHE A 57 -3.72 -9.67 14.57
N ALA A 58 -3.72 -11.01 14.57
CA ALA A 58 -4.89 -11.81 14.23
C ALA A 58 -5.99 -11.84 15.32
N ALA A 59 -5.79 -11.14 16.44
CA ALA A 59 -6.81 -10.91 17.46
C ALA A 59 -7.85 -9.84 17.03
N GLY A 60 -7.55 -9.05 15.99
CA GLY A 60 -8.51 -8.17 15.30
C GLY A 60 -9.24 -8.88 14.16
N ASP A 61 -9.45 -8.19 13.03
CA ASP A 61 -10.00 -8.80 11.83
C ASP A 61 -8.95 -9.70 11.16
N ARG A 62 -9.28 -10.98 10.99
CA ARG A 62 -8.35 -11.97 10.46
C ARG A 62 -8.21 -11.82 8.94
N PRO A 63 -6.97 -11.85 8.40
CA PRO A 63 -6.77 -11.94 6.96
C PRO A 63 -7.48 -13.16 6.36
N VAL A 64 -7.97 -13.01 5.14
CA VAL A 64 -8.66 -14.08 4.40
C VAL A 64 -7.77 -14.61 3.29
N VAL A 65 -7.89 -15.90 2.97
CA VAL A 65 -7.16 -16.52 1.86
C VAL A 65 -8.04 -16.50 0.62
N VAL A 66 -7.58 -15.87 -0.45
CA VAL A 66 -8.21 -15.89 -1.78
C VAL A 66 -7.15 -16.22 -2.82
N GLY A 67 -7.39 -17.25 -3.63
CA GLY A 67 -6.42 -17.67 -4.66
C GLY A 67 -5.02 -17.99 -4.11
N GLY A 68 -4.93 -18.44 -2.85
CA GLY A 68 -3.65 -18.74 -2.19
C GLY A 68 -2.89 -17.50 -1.67
N LYS A 69 -3.49 -16.31 -1.70
CA LYS A 69 -2.92 -15.07 -1.14
C LYS A 69 -3.70 -14.64 0.10
N LEU A 70 -3.01 -14.10 1.10
CA LEU A 70 -3.65 -13.43 2.22
C LEU A 70 -4.02 -12.00 1.87
N LEU A 71 -5.25 -11.62 2.20
CA LEU A 71 -5.86 -10.33 1.90
C LEU A 71 -6.51 -9.74 3.14
N ASP A 72 -6.51 -8.42 3.25
CA ASP A 72 -7.41 -7.71 4.17
C ASP A 72 -8.86 -7.90 3.70
N PRO A 73 -9.78 -8.46 4.53
CA PRO A 73 -11.19 -8.59 4.18
C PRO A 73 -11.92 -7.24 4.01
N ARG A 74 -11.40 -6.16 4.59
CA ARG A 74 -11.99 -4.81 4.52
C ARG A 74 -11.19 -3.86 3.62
N GLY A 75 -10.04 -4.31 3.12
CA GLY A 75 -9.18 -3.54 2.24
C GLY A 75 -9.90 -3.18 0.94
N SER A 76 -9.47 -2.09 0.33
CA SER A 76 -10.02 -1.62 -0.94
C SER A 76 -9.01 -0.73 -1.65
N CYS A 77 -9.11 -0.65 -2.98
CA CYS A 77 -8.30 0.30 -3.72
C CYS A 77 -8.67 1.74 -3.34
N SER A 78 -7.87 2.34 -2.45
CA SER A 78 -8.01 3.73 -2.05
C SER A 78 -7.53 4.64 -3.20
N SER A 79 -8.44 4.95 -4.11
CA SER A 79 -8.17 5.76 -5.31
C SER A 79 -9.27 6.81 -5.51
N PRO A 80 -8.92 8.05 -5.91
CA PRO A 80 -9.90 9.09 -6.24
C PRO A 80 -10.66 8.79 -7.54
N VAL A 81 -10.21 7.80 -8.31
CA VAL A 81 -10.85 7.33 -9.54
C VAL A 81 -11.11 5.84 -9.46
N ASP A 82 -12.16 5.38 -10.13
CA ASP A 82 -12.48 3.96 -10.20
C ASP A 82 -11.34 3.19 -10.88
N LEU A 83 -10.77 2.24 -10.15
CA LEU A 83 -9.79 1.31 -10.68
C LEU A 83 -10.48 0.04 -11.20
N PRO A 84 -9.86 -0.70 -12.12
CA PRO A 84 -10.37 -1.98 -12.56
C PRO A 84 -10.57 -2.94 -11.38
N ALA A 85 -11.70 -3.64 -11.32
CA ALA A 85 -11.98 -4.65 -10.29
C ALA A 85 -10.92 -5.78 -10.24
N SER A 86 -10.18 -5.99 -11.34
CA SER A 86 -9.03 -6.91 -11.37
C SER A 86 -7.91 -6.50 -10.40
N PHE A 87 -7.91 -5.28 -9.87
CA PHE A 87 -6.93 -4.78 -8.90
C PHE A 87 -7.34 -5.00 -7.44
N ASP A 88 -8.59 -5.42 -7.16
CA ASP A 88 -9.12 -5.48 -5.80
C ASP A 88 -8.27 -6.37 -4.89
N ASP A 89 -7.91 -7.57 -5.33
CA ASP A 89 -7.06 -8.47 -4.54
C ASP A 89 -5.63 -7.93 -4.36
N ALA A 90 -5.09 -7.19 -5.34
CA ALA A 90 -3.78 -6.55 -5.21
C ALA A 90 -3.81 -5.44 -4.14
N CYS A 91 -4.85 -4.59 -4.16
CA CYS A 91 -5.05 -3.53 -3.18
C CYS A 91 -5.29 -4.10 -1.77
N ARG A 92 -6.10 -5.15 -1.64
CA ARG A 92 -6.35 -5.80 -0.35
C ARG A 92 -5.12 -6.48 0.24
N ALA A 93 -4.22 -7.00 -0.60
CA ALA A 93 -2.93 -7.53 -0.15
C ALA A 93 -1.99 -6.40 0.31
N HIS A 94 -2.03 -5.25 -0.38
CA HIS A 94 -1.26 -4.05 -0.03
C HIS A 94 -1.72 -3.46 1.32
N ASP A 95 -3.03 -3.32 1.51
CA ASP A 95 -3.63 -2.85 2.76
C ASP A 95 -3.25 -3.74 3.94
N LEU A 96 -3.27 -5.08 3.76
CA LEU A 96 -2.80 -6.03 4.77
C LEU A 96 -1.34 -5.76 5.16
N GLY A 97 -0.47 -5.52 4.18
CA GLY A 97 0.92 -5.14 4.43
C GLY A 97 1.03 -3.85 5.24
N TYR A 98 0.24 -2.83 4.90
CA TYR A 98 0.22 -1.55 5.61
C TYR A 98 -0.31 -1.69 7.05
N ASP A 99 -1.29 -2.56 7.27
CA ASP A 99 -1.81 -2.85 8.60
C ASP A 99 -0.77 -3.54 9.47
N LEU A 100 0.05 -4.44 8.91
CA LEU A 100 1.19 -5.01 9.64
C LEU A 100 2.20 -3.94 10.06
N LEU A 101 2.46 -2.91 9.22
CA LEU A 101 3.33 -1.79 9.59
C LEU A 101 2.74 -0.97 10.75
N ARG A 102 1.44 -0.69 10.71
CA ARG A 102 0.73 0.06 11.76
C ARG A 102 0.70 -0.72 13.07
N HIS A 103 0.45 -2.03 13.00
CA HIS A 103 0.49 -2.94 14.13
C HIS A 103 1.85 -2.95 14.81
N ALA A 104 2.93 -3.18 14.04
CA ALA A 104 4.30 -3.16 14.55
C ALA A 104 4.62 -1.83 15.27
N ALA A 105 4.19 -0.71 14.70
CA ALA A 105 4.35 0.61 15.29
C ALA A 105 3.55 0.77 16.60
N ALA A 106 2.31 0.30 16.65
CA ALA A 106 1.47 0.33 17.85
C ALA A 106 2.06 -0.53 19.00
N GLN A 107 2.76 -1.61 18.65
CA GLN A 107 3.49 -2.49 19.57
C GLN A 107 4.84 -1.91 20.03
N GLY A 108 5.24 -0.75 19.50
CA GLY A 108 6.51 -0.09 19.83
C GLY A 108 7.73 -0.59 19.05
N GLY A 109 7.54 -1.47 18.07
CA GLY A 109 8.60 -1.99 17.19
C GLY A 109 8.38 -1.64 15.72
N PRO A 110 8.27 -0.35 15.33
CA PRO A 110 8.02 0.05 13.95
C PRO A 110 9.10 -0.49 13.01
N LEU A 111 8.67 -1.07 11.89
CA LEU A 111 9.59 -1.57 10.86
C LEU A 111 10.24 -0.42 10.09
N GLY A 112 11.44 -0.67 9.57
CA GLY A 112 12.20 0.30 8.82
C GLY A 112 11.65 0.53 7.40
N PRO A 113 12.21 1.52 6.68
CA PRO A 113 11.81 1.87 5.32
C PRO A 113 11.77 0.72 4.32
N TRP A 114 12.54 -0.34 4.58
CA TRP A 114 12.57 -1.55 3.75
C TRP A 114 11.19 -2.18 3.62
N ALA A 115 10.40 -2.19 4.71
CA ALA A 115 9.15 -2.94 4.78
C ALA A 115 8.08 -2.30 3.88
N ARG A 116 7.91 -0.98 3.98
CA ARG A 116 6.99 -0.24 3.12
C ARG A 116 7.38 -0.31 1.64
N ARG A 117 8.68 -0.23 1.32
CA ARG A 117 9.17 -0.40 -0.05
C ARG A 117 8.84 -1.78 -0.61
N ALA A 118 9.09 -2.84 0.16
CA ALA A 118 8.79 -4.19 -0.26
C ALA A 118 7.29 -4.39 -0.54
N ILE A 119 6.42 -3.80 0.30
CA ILE A 119 4.97 -3.85 0.14
C ILE A 119 4.53 -3.09 -1.13
N ASP A 120 5.03 -1.86 -1.33
CA ASP A 120 4.68 -1.05 -2.51
C ASP A 120 5.19 -1.71 -3.81
N GLU A 121 6.40 -2.26 -3.81
CA GLU A 121 6.94 -3.01 -4.94
C GLU A 121 6.14 -4.30 -5.23
N GLN A 122 5.65 -4.97 -4.19
CA GLN A 122 4.79 -6.13 -4.36
C GLN A 122 3.41 -5.76 -4.93
N LEU A 123 2.85 -4.61 -4.54
CA LEU A 123 1.64 -4.07 -5.16
C LEU A 123 1.87 -3.83 -6.65
N ALA A 124 2.97 -3.19 -7.04
CA ALA A 124 3.29 -2.95 -8.45
C ALA A 124 3.35 -4.26 -9.26
N ARG A 125 3.96 -5.32 -8.70
CA ARG A 125 3.98 -6.66 -9.29
C ARG A 125 2.58 -7.26 -9.43
N ASP A 126 1.77 -7.21 -8.37
CA ASP A 126 0.42 -7.78 -8.38
C ASP A 126 -0.52 -7.03 -9.35
N LEU A 127 -0.43 -5.70 -9.44
CA LEU A 127 -1.17 -4.89 -10.41
C LEU A 127 -0.78 -5.23 -11.85
N SER A 128 0.51 -5.42 -12.11
CA SER A 128 1.00 -5.84 -13.43
C SER A 128 0.51 -7.23 -13.80
N ALA A 129 0.55 -8.19 -12.85
CA ALA A 129 0.07 -9.55 -13.05
C ALA A 129 -1.44 -9.60 -13.33
N ALA A 130 -2.23 -8.77 -12.64
CA ALA A 130 -3.67 -8.64 -12.90
C ALA A 130 -4.00 -8.16 -14.31
N CYS A 131 -3.04 -7.57 -15.02
CA CYS A 131 -3.20 -7.09 -16.39
C CYS A 131 -2.79 -8.08 -17.48
N GLU A 132 -2.20 -9.24 -17.15
CA GLU A 132 -1.63 -10.18 -18.13
C GLU A 132 -2.63 -10.63 -19.20
N THR A 133 -3.89 -10.87 -18.81
CA THR A 133 -4.97 -11.26 -19.72
C THR A 133 -5.86 -10.07 -20.12
N GLY A 134 -5.47 -8.86 -19.73
CA GLY A 134 -6.24 -7.64 -19.87
C GLY A 134 -5.89 -6.83 -21.13
N PRO A 135 -6.64 -5.75 -21.38
CA PRO A 135 -6.31 -4.81 -22.44
C PRO A 135 -5.06 -3.99 -22.09
N ALA A 136 -4.32 -3.50 -23.09
CA ALA A 136 -3.10 -2.69 -22.88
C ALA A 136 -3.29 -1.47 -21.93
N ARG A 137 -4.49 -0.88 -21.91
CA ARG A 137 -4.85 0.20 -20.97
C ARG A 137 -4.75 -0.20 -19.48
N CYS A 138 -4.84 -1.49 -19.17
CA CYS A 138 -4.69 -2.00 -17.82
C CYS A 138 -3.29 -1.70 -17.26
N HIS A 139 -2.23 -1.99 -18.02
CA HIS A 139 -0.86 -1.70 -17.60
C HIS A 139 -0.61 -0.19 -17.41
N VAL A 140 -1.28 0.66 -18.19
CA VAL A 140 -1.22 2.11 -17.99
C VAL A 140 -1.82 2.50 -16.64
N LEU A 141 -2.99 1.95 -16.29
CA LEU A 141 -3.63 2.20 -14.99
C LEU A 141 -2.80 1.62 -13.83
N ALA A 142 -2.22 0.43 -14.00
CA ALA A 142 -1.31 -0.17 -13.02
C ALA A 142 -0.09 0.73 -12.75
N GLY A 143 0.54 1.26 -13.80
CA GLY A 143 1.69 2.17 -13.66
C GLY A 143 1.32 3.52 -13.02
N VAL A 144 0.11 4.05 -13.28
CA VAL A 144 -0.37 5.26 -12.60
C VAL A 144 -0.62 4.99 -11.13
N ALA A 145 -1.25 3.87 -10.77
CA ALA A 145 -1.50 3.49 -9.38
C ALA A 145 -0.19 3.34 -8.60
N ASP A 146 0.78 2.61 -9.17
CA ASP A 146 2.13 2.46 -8.60
C ASP A 146 2.81 3.82 -8.37
N LEU A 147 2.81 4.71 -9.37
CA LEU A 147 3.40 6.04 -9.25
C LEU A 147 2.77 6.86 -8.11
N VAL A 148 1.44 6.82 -7.98
CA VAL A 148 0.73 7.56 -6.92
C VAL A 148 1.14 7.04 -5.55
N VAL A 149 1.18 5.71 -5.36
CA VAL A 149 1.61 5.10 -4.10
C VAL A 149 3.08 5.44 -3.80
N ALA A 150 3.98 5.31 -4.79
CA ALA A 150 5.40 5.61 -4.63
C ALA A 150 5.65 7.07 -4.23
N VAL A 151 4.96 8.03 -4.86
CA VAL A 151 5.05 9.46 -4.49
C VAL A 151 4.53 9.69 -3.09
N ASN A 152 3.40 9.08 -2.71
CA ASN A 152 2.85 9.16 -1.36
C ASN A 152 3.82 8.60 -0.31
N SER A 153 4.38 7.42 -0.56
CA SER A 153 5.35 6.76 0.31
C SER A 153 6.64 7.55 0.43
N TRP A 154 7.17 8.09 -0.66
CA TRP A 154 8.32 9.00 -0.64
C TRP A 154 8.05 10.25 0.20
N ARG A 155 6.89 10.89 0.03
CA ARG A 155 6.49 12.07 0.81
C ARG A 155 6.41 11.75 2.31
N GLN A 156 5.90 10.56 2.66
CA GLN A 156 5.85 10.06 4.04
C GLN A 156 7.18 9.45 4.51
N GLY A 157 8.27 9.61 3.76
CA GLY A 157 9.60 9.16 4.15
C GLY A 157 9.74 7.63 4.25
N TRP A 158 8.88 6.87 3.57
CA TRP A 158 8.79 5.41 3.64
C TRP A 158 8.51 4.88 5.05
N SER A 159 7.99 5.73 5.94
CA SER A 159 7.63 5.37 7.31
C SER A 159 6.26 4.68 7.38
N VAL A 160 5.80 4.37 8.60
CA VAL A 160 4.48 3.80 8.86
C VAL A 160 3.40 4.63 8.14
N PRO A 161 2.54 4.01 7.30
CA PRO A 161 1.54 4.73 6.53
C PRO A 161 0.56 5.49 7.43
N VAL A 162 0.51 6.81 7.27
CA VAL A 162 -0.45 7.67 7.96
C VAL A 162 -1.73 7.74 7.14
N VAL A 163 -2.88 7.58 7.79
CA VAL A 163 -4.19 7.80 7.17
C VAL A 163 -4.36 9.30 6.92
N GLU A 164 -4.61 9.67 5.67
CA GLU A 164 -4.83 11.07 5.30
C GLU A 164 -6.33 11.33 5.14
N HIS A 165 -6.89 12.17 5.99
CA HIS A 165 -8.25 12.67 5.80
C HIS A 165 -8.21 13.82 4.78
N GLY A 166 -8.48 13.50 3.51
CA GLY A 166 -8.65 14.47 2.44
C GLY A 166 -10.13 14.61 2.04
N PRO A 167 -10.54 15.71 1.38
CA PRO A 167 -11.93 15.93 0.96
C PRO A 167 -12.46 14.92 -0.09
N PHE A 168 -11.64 13.95 -0.50
CA PHE A 168 -11.94 12.95 -1.52
C PHE A 168 -11.91 11.50 -1.00
N VAL A 169 -11.71 11.28 0.30
CA VAL A 169 -11.90 9.94 0.90
C VAL A 169 -13.39 9.76 1.15
N ARG A 170 -14.09 9.05 0.27
CA ARG A 170 -15.42 8.53 0.61
C ARG A 170 -15.24 7.33 1.53
N GLY A 171 -15.46 7.55 2.81
CA GLY A 171 -15.57 6.49 3.79
C GLY A 171 -15.13 6.94 5.17
N GLU A 172 -16.01 7.66 5.86
CA GLU A 172 -16.40 7.28 7.23
C GLU A 172 -17.89 7.67 7.41
N PRO A 173 -18.65 6.96 8.26
CA PRO A 173 -19.94 7.47 8.73
C PRO A 173 -19.78 8.77 9.54
#